data_AF-A0AAW0LKR2-F1
#
_entry.id   AF-A0AAW0LKR2-F1
#
_cell.length_a   1.000
_cell.length_b   1.000
_cell.length_c   1.000
_cell.angle_alpha   90.00
_cell.angle_beta   90.00
_cell.angle_gamma   90.00
#
_symmetry.space_group_name_H-M   'P 1'
#
loop_
_entity.id
_entity.type
_entity.pdbx_description
1 polymer ?
#
loop_
_entity_poly.entity_id
_entity_poly.type
_entity_poly.pdbx_seq_one_letter_code
_entity_poly.pdbx_strand_id
1 'polypeptide(L)'
;MGCRKVQDNNDVLAYWLSNSSTLLLLLQHTLKATGAANLTPQRQRSASTSLFGRMSQGLRASPQCAGFSFLNSWILGGLDELRQVEAKYPALLFKQQLTAFLEKIYGMIRDNLKKEISPLLGFCIRGRAQANAVAQQALIAHWQSIVKCIDNYLKIMRANHVPPLLVCKLFAQIFSFIKVQLFNSLLLRRECCSLSNGEYLKAGLAELEQWCHDATKEFVGLAWDEMKHIRQAVGFLVIHQKPKMTLKEITNDLCPVLSIQELYRISTMYWDDKYGNCCLYMVPCKDSNNAISSSFLLDDDSSIPFTVDDIFKSMQHIEVPDIDPPPLIRENLGFTFLLQRSE
;
A
#
# COMPACT_ATOMS: atom_id res chain seq x y z
N MET A 1 5.98 -35.91 -4.89
CA MET A 1 4.85 -35.33 -4.13
C MET A 1 5.43 -34.43 -3.05
N GLY A 2 5.29 -33.10 -3.14
CA GLY A 2 5.85 -32.21 -2.11
C GLY A 2 5.70 -30.70 -2.29
N CYS A 3 5.52 -30.17 -3.51
CA CYS A 3 5.60 -28.71 -3.73
C CYS A 3 4.32 -27.88 -3.52
N ARG A 4 3.22 -28.43 -2.95
CA ARG A 4 1.97 -27.66 -2.77
C ARG A 4 1.68 -27.14 -1.34
N LYS A 5 2.48 -27.50 -0.33
CA LYS A 5 2.25 -27.07 1.07
C LYS A 5 3.08 -25.85 1.51
N VAL A 6 4.04 -25.38 0.71
CA VAL A 6 4.94 -24.27 1.08
C VAL A 6 4.33 -22.89 0.75
N GLN A 7 3.28 -22.87 -0.07
CA GLN A 7 2.78 -21.64 -0.69
C GLN A 7 2.03 -20.69 0.27
N ASP A 8 1.61 -21.19 1.44
CA ASP A 8 0.90 -20.40 2.47
C ASP A 8 1.75 -20.11 3.73
N ASN A 9 3.03 -20.52 3.75
CA ASN A 9 3.88 -20.25 4.91
C ASN A 9 4.44 -18.83 4.85
N ASN A 10 3.83 -17.91 5.60
CA ASN A 10 4.23 -16.50 5.64
C ASN A 10 5.69 -16.29 6.08
N ASP A 11 6.26 -17.19 6.88
CA ASP A 11 7.67 -17.13 7.27
C ASP A 11 8.60 -17.35 6.06
N VAL A 12 8.30 -18.37 5.25
CA VAL A 12 9.03 -18.65 4.00
C VAL A 12 8.83 -17.53 2.97
N LEU A 13 7.62 -16.98 2.88
CA LEU A 13 7.35 -15.83 2.01
C LEU A 13 8.14 -14.60 2.45
N ALA A 14 8.18 -14.29 3.75
CA ALA A 14 8.94 -13.17 4.29
C ALA A 14 10.46 -13.34 4.05
N TYR A 15 10.98 -14.55 4.23
CA TYR A 15 12.35 -14.90 3.87
C TYR A 15 12.66 -14.59 2.40
N TRP A 16 11.82 -15.06 1.47
CA TRP A 16 12.03 -14.81 0.05
C TRP A 16 11.81 -13.35 -0.34
N LEU A 17 10.91 -12.63 0.33
CA LEU A 17 10.70 -11.21 0.11
C LEU A 17 11.97 -10.42 0.46
N SER A 18 12.56 -10.71 1.62
CA SER A 18 13.81 -10.10 2.08
C SER A 18 14.96 -10.39 1.09
N ASN A 19 15.25 -11.67 0.82
CA ASN A 19 16.35 -12.06 -0.07
C ASN A 19 16.18 -11.53 -1.50
N SER A 20 14.96 -11.55 -2.05
CA SER A 20 14.71 -11.04 -3.40
C SER A 20 14.87 -9.53 -3.46
N SER A 21 14.47 -8.82 -2.41
CA SER A 21 14.65 -7.36 -2.32
C SER A 21 16.13 -6.99 -2.23
N THR A 22 16.92 -7.70 -1.43
CA THR A 22 18.37 -7.53 -1.36
C THR A 22 19.05 -7.84 -2.69
N LEU A 23 18.71 -8.94 -3.35
CA LEU A 23 19.28 -9.29 -4.64
C LEU A 23 18.94 -8.23 -5.72
N LEU A 24 17.71 -7.71 -5.70
CA LEU A 24 17.29 -6.68 -6.62
C LEU A 24 18.08 -5.37 -6.43
N LEU A 25 18.41 -5.03 -5.18
CA LEU A 25 19.27 -3.89 -4.87
C LEU A 25 20.69 -4.08 -5.37
N LEU A 26 21.29 -5.25 -5.12
CA LEU A 26 22.64 -5.55 -5.57
C LEU A 26 22.73 -5.50 -7.11
N LEU A 27 21.70 -6.01 -7.81
CA LEU A 27 21.59 -5.84 -9.26
C LEU A 27 21.45 -4.38 -9.68
N GLN A 28 20.70 -3.56 -8.94
CA GLN A 28 20.57 -2.13 -9.24
C GLN A 28 21.89 -1.37 -9.04
N HIS A 29 22.67 -1.71 -8.01
CA HIS A 29 24.01 -1.16 -7.80
C HIS A 29 25.02 -1.62 -8.85
N THR A 30 24.88 -2.84 -9.38
CA THR A 30 25.85 -3.43 -10.31
C THR A 30 25.57 -3.06 -11.78
N LEU A 31 24.31 -2.86 -12.16
CA LEU A 31 23.91 -2.66 -13.56
C LEU A 31 23.71 -1.17 -13.90
N LYS A 32 24.44 -0.66 -14.90
CA LYS A 32 24.12 0.62 -15.55
C LYS A 32 22.82 0.46 -16.34
N ALA A 33 21.77 1.21 -15.97
CA ALA A 33 20.60 1.36 -16.81
C ALA A 33 20.94 2.30 -17.98
N THR A 34 21.38 1.75 -19.11
CA THR A 34 21.52 2.53 -20.34
C THR A 34 20.14 3.07 -20.72
N GLY A 35 20.01 4.39 -20.85
CA GLY A 35 18.74 5.09 -20.99
C GLY A 35 17.78 4.46 -22.00
N ALA A 36 16.66 3.94 -21.51
CA ALA A 36 15.52 3.51 -22.30
C ALA A 36 14.72 4.71 -22.87
N ALA A 37 15.41 5.75 -23.34
CA ALA A 37 14.81 6.92 -23.98
C ALA A 37 14.85 6.88 -25.52
N ASN A 38 15.52 5.89 -26.14
CA ASN A 38 15.74 5.87 -27.60
C ASN A 38 15.23 4.61 -28.34
N LEU A 39 14.29 3.86 -27.77
CA LEU A 39 13.64 2.75 -28.50
C LEU A 39 12.13 2.98 -28.62
N THR A 40 11.75 4.08 -29.27
CA THR A 40 10.50 4.10 -30.04
C THR A 40 10.68 3.16 -31.25
N PRO A 41 9.87 2.11 -31.43
CA PRO A 41 9.79 1.44 -32.72
C PRO A 41 9.06 2.41 -33.66
N GLN A 42 9.83 3.16 -34.45
CA GLN A 42 9.28 3.86 -35.61
C GLN A 42 8.75 2.79 -36.56
N ARG A 43 7.44 2.58 -36.48
CA ARG A 43 6.64 1.71 -37.33
C ARG A 43 6.87 2.14 -38.78
N GLN A 44 7.85 1.54 -39.45
CA GLN A 44 8.00 1.63 -40.89
C GLN A 44 6.77 0.98 -41.50
N ARG A 45 5.80 1.80 -41.90
CA ARG A 45 4.79 1.41 -42.88
C ARG A 45 5.51 1.27 -44.21
N SER A 46 5.82 0.04 -44.58
CA SER A 46 6.03 -0.36 -45.97
C SER A 46 4.75 -0.06 -46.75
N ALA A 47 4.72 1.10 -47.41
CA ALA A 47 3.71 1.46 -48.39
C ALA A 47 4.12 0.92 -49.75
N SER A 48 3.18 0.21 -50.35
CA SER A 48 3.25 -0.50 -51.61
C SER A 48 3.57 0.42 -52.79
N THR A 49 4.26 -0.14 -53.76
CA THR A 49 4.56 0.40 -55.09
C THR A 49 3.30 0.69 -55.92
N SER A 50 3.10 1.95 -56.32
CA SER A 50 2.45 2.33 -57.58
C SER A 50 2.88 3.77 -57.93
N LEU A 51 3.74 3.96 -58.94
CA LEU A 51 3.42 4.32 -60.33
C LEU A 51 3.00 5.80 -60.53
N PHE A 52 3.81 6.47 -61.36
CA PHE A 52 3.65 7.77 -62.04
C PHE A 52 4.07 9.08 -61.34
N GLY A 53 5.05 9.77 -61.95
CA GLY A 53 4.90 11.20 -62.29
C GLY A 53 5.94 12.22 -61.79
N ARG A 54 6.95 12.50 -62.63
CA ARG A 54 7.58 13.81 -62.98
C ARG A 54 8.23 14.75 -61.91
N MET A 55 9.52 15.00 -62.16
CA MET A 55 10.39 16.21 -62.03
C MET A 55 9.96 17.42 -61.17
N SER A 56 10.82 17.88 -60.23
CA SER A 56 11.77 19.00 -60.40
C SER A 56 12.29 19.59 -59.05
N GLN A 57 13.58 19.96 -59.07
CA GLN A 57 14.39 20.92 -58.29
C GLN A 57 13.86 21.60 -56.99
N GLY A 58 14.77 21.71 -55.99
CA GLY A 58 15.08 23.03 -55.40
C GLY A 58 15.00 23.23 -53.86
N LEU A 59 16.17 23.54 -53.28
CA LEU A 59 16.46 24.54 -52.22
C LEU A 59 16.00 24.35 -50.74
N ARG A 60 17.00 24.05 -49.90
CA ARG A 60 17.49 24.77 -48.67
C ARG A 60 16.47 25.49 -47.78
N ALA A 61 16.34 25.06 -46.52
CA ALA A 61 16.15 25.95 -45.36
C ALA A 61 16.53 25.26 -44.03
N SER A 62 17.38 25.92 -43.24
CA SER A 62 17.47 25.78 -41.78
C SER A 62 16.72 26.99 -41.17
N PRO A 63 16.13 26.87 -39.98
CA PRO A 63 16.79 27.54 -38.85
C PRO A 63 16.69 26.79 -37.51
N GLN A 64 17.55 27.24 -36.61
CA GLN A 64 17.74 26.86 -35.21
C GLN A 64 16.53 27.24 -34.33
N CYS A 65 16.29 26.51 -33.23
CA CYS A 65 15.68 27.08 -32.04
C CYS A 65 16.07 26.33 -30.73
N ALA A 66 16.74 27.09 -29.85
CA ALA A 66 16.64 27.16 -28.38
C ALA A 66 16.71 25.89 -27.49
N GLY A 67 17.84 25.79 -26.77
CA GLY A 67 17.85 25.99 -25.31
C GLY A 67 17.51 24.81 -24.40
N PHE A 68 18.53 24.01 -24.09
CA PHE A 68 18.54 23.07 -22.95
C PHE A 68 18.71 23.82 -21.61
N SER A 69 18.00 23.38 -20.57
CA SER A 69 18.36 23.63 -19.17
C SER A 69 17.84 22.48 -18.30
N PHE A 70 18.71 21.51 -18.02
CA PHE A 70 18.56 20.58 -16.90
C PHE A 70 19.88 20.56 -16.13
N LEU A 71 20.05 21.54 -15.25
CA LEU A 71 21.00 21.50 -14.14
C LEU A 71 20.18 21.11 -12.91
N ASN A 72 20.36 19.88 -12.44
CA ASN A 72 20.17 19.44 -11.04
C ASN A 72 20.39 17.91 -10.96
N SER A 73 21.63 17.45 -11.04
CA SER A 73 22.03 16.14 -10.48
C SER A 73 23.55 16.01 -10.31
N TRP A 74 24.26 17.11 -10.05
CA TRP A 74 25.72 17.09 -9.95
C TRP A 74 26.24 17.92 -8.79
N ILE A 75 25.67 17.72 -7.61
CA ILE A 75 26.29 18.14 -6.34
C ILE A 75 25.95 17.09 -5.27
N LEU A 76 26.64 15.94 -5.31
CA LEU A 76 27.20 15.29 -4.13
C LEU A 76 28.20 14.22 -4.62
N GLY A 77 29.47 14.61 -4.69
CA GLY A 77 30.55 13.69 -5.02
C GLY A 77 31.02 12.91 -3.80
N GLY A 78 31.56 11.71 -4.07
CA GLY A 78 32.58 11.10 -3.22
C GLY A 78 32.28 9.67 -2.79
N LEU A 79 33.01 8.73 -3.39
CA LEU A 79 33.30 7.36 -2.93
C LEU A 79 32.18 6.32 -3.09
N ASP A 80 32.02 5.82 -4.31
CA ASP A 80 32.45 4.48 -4.71
C ASP A 80 31.60 4.05 -5.91
N GLU A 81 31.97 4.55 -7.10
CA GLU A 81 31.53 3.95 -8.35
C GLU A 81 32.20 2.58 -8.47
N LEU A 82 31.73 1.59 -7.71
CA LEU A 82 31.84 0.18 -8.08
C LEU A 82 31.42 0.12 -9.55
N ARG A 83 32.40 -0.12 -10.44
CA ARG A 83 32.29 -0.09 -11.91
C ARG A 83 30.94 -0.67 -12.35
N GLN A 84 29.93 0.17 -12.50
CA GLN A 84 28.62 -0.33 -12.90
C GLN A 84 28.76 -0.89 -14.32
N VAL A 85 28.36 -2.14 -14.48
CA VAL A 85 28.52 -2.94 -15.69
C VAL A 85 27.35 -2.65 -16.62
N GLU A 86 27.63 -2.50 -17.92
CA GLU A 86 26.57 -2.39 -18.93
C GLU A 86 25.76 -3.69 -18.97
N ALA A 87 24.46 -3.59 -18.67
CA ALA A 87 23.58 -4.74 -18.60
C ALA A 87 23.23 -5.25 -20.00
N LYS A 88 23.54 -6.53 -20.28
CA LYS A 88 23.04 -7.22 -21.48
C LYS A 88 21.60 -7.71 -21.26
N TYR A 89 20.90 -8.01 -22.36
CA TYR A 89 19.50 -8.45 -22.35
C TYR A 89 19.17 -9.55 -21.30
N PRO A 90 19.97 -10.62 -21.13
CA PRO A 90 19.67 -11.64 -20.11
C PRO A 90 19.63 -11.10 -18.68
N ALA A 91 20.51 -10.16 -18.34
CA ALA A 91 20.55 -9.54 -17.02
C ALA A 91 19.34 -8.61 -16.78
N LEU A 92 18.94 -7.87 -17.82
CA LEU A 92 17.73 -7.04 -17.76
C LEU A 92 16.47 -7.89 -17.59
N LEU A 93 16.36 -8.99 -18.35
CA LEU A 93 15.24 -9.92 -18.24
C LEU A 93 15.19 -10.57 -16.84
N PHE A 94 16.35 -10.96 -16.30
CA PHE A 94 16.44 -11.49 -14.94
C PHE A 94 15.98 -10.46 -13.90
N LYS A 95 16.44 -9.20 -14.01
CA LYS A 95 15.99 -8.11 -13.13
C LYS A 95 14.46 -7.95 -13.19
N GLN A 96 13.87 -7.95 -14.38
CA GLN A 96 12.43 -7.83 -14.56
C GLN A 96 11.67 -9.01 -13.92
N GLN A 97 12.15 -10.24 -14.12
CA GLN A 97 11.55 -11.43 -13.50
C GLN A 97 11.66 -11.41 -11.98
N LEU A 98 12.79 -10.95 -11.45
CA LEU A 98 13.00 -10.79 -10.01
C LEU A 98 12.06 -9.74 -9.41
N THR A 99 11.87 -8.60 -10.08
CA THR A 99 10.88 -7.59 -9.67
C THR A 99 9.47 -8.19 -9.64
N ALA A 100 9.04 -8.87 -10.70
CA ALA A 100 7.72 -9.51 -10.74
C ALA A 100 7.55 -10.60 -9.67
N PHE A 101 8.61 -11.34 -9.35
CA PHE A 101 8.61 -12.33 -8.28
C PHE A 101 8.46 -11.69 -6.89
N LEU A 102 9.18 -10.59 -6.63
CA LEU A 102 9.07 -9.81 -5.41
C LEU A 102 7.65 -9.26 -5.22
N GLU A 103 7.08 -8.64 -6.25
CA GLU A 103 5.70 -8.13 -6.26
C GLU A 103 4.69 -9.23 -5.98
N LYS A 104 4.88 -10.40 -6.57
CA LYS A 104 4.03 -11.58 -6.36
C LYS A 104 4.09 -12.05 -4.90
N ILE A 105 5.27 -12.18 -4.31
CA ILE A 105 5.41 -12.60 -2.91
C ILE A 105 4.76 -11.58 -1.98
N TYR A 106 5.01 -10.30 -2.20
CA TYR A 106 4.40 -9.21 -1.43
C TYR A 106 2.87 -9.29 -1.50
N GLY A 107 2.30 -9.46 -2.70
CA GLY A 107 0.88 -9.65 -2.91
C GLY A 107 0.32 -10.87 -2.15
N MET A 108 1.03 -12.00 -2.18
CA MET A 108 0.63 -13.21 -1.44
C MET A 108 0.57 -12.99 0.08
N ILE A 109 1.59 -12.34 0.67
CA ILE A 109 1.58 -12.03 2.12
C ILE A 109 0.42 -11.11 2.48
N ARG A 110 0.20 -10.05 1.67
CA ARG A 110 -0.92 -9.13 1.84
C ARG A 110 -2.26 -9.85 1.79
N ASP A 111 -2.46 -10.67 0.78
CA ASP A 111 -3.74 -11.35 0.56
C ASP A 111 -3.99 -12.42 1.64
N ASN A 112 -2.95 -13.09 2.14
CA ASN A 112 -3.03 -13.97 3.31
C ASN A 112 -3.49 -13.22 4.56
N LEU A 113 -2.89 -12.05 4.83
CA LEU A 113 -3.28 -11.23 5.98
C LEU A 113 -4.71 -10.71 5.86
N LYS A 114 -5.10 -10.22 4.67
CA LYS A 114 -6.50 -9.84 4.40
C LYS A 114 -7.45 -11.00 4.63
N LYS A 115 -7.12 -12.21 4.16
CA LYS A 115 -7.93 -13.43 4.31
C LYS A 115 -8.10 -13.83 5.78
N GLU A 116 -7.05 -13.72 6.60
CA GLU A 116 -7.12 -14.00 8.04
C GLU A 116 -7.96 -12.97 8.80
N ILE A 117 -7.82 -11.69 8.47
CA ILE A 117 -8.54 -10.59 9.14
C ILE A 117 -10.02 -10.50 8.71
N SER A 118 -10.34 -10.83 7.46
CA SER A 118 -11.69 -10.71 6.88
C SER A 118 -12.83 -11.30 7.74
N PRO A 119 -12.77 -12.55 8.22
CA PRO A 119 -13.84 -13.09 9.06
C PRO A 119 -13.97 -12.35 10.40
N LEU A 120 -12.85 -11.95 11.00
CA LEU A 120 -12.83 -11.19 12.25
C LEU A 120 -13.47 -9.81 12.07
N LEU A 121 -13.13 -9.09 10.99
CA LEU A 121 -13.80 -7.84 10.62
C LEU A 121 -15.29 -8.05 10.39
N GLY A 122 -15.69 -9.15 9.75
CA GLY A 122 -17.09 -9.51 9.58
C GLY A 122 -17.84 -9.66 10.91
N PHE A 123 -17.17 -10.17 11.96
CA PHE A 123 -17.73 -10.17 13.32
C PHE A 123 -17.77 -8.76 13.92
N CYS A 124 -16.73 -7.95 13.77
CA CYS A 124 -16.74 -6.56 14.24
C CYS A 124 -17.86 -5.74 13.59
N ILE A 125 -18.08 -5.86 12.28
CA ILE A 125 -19.13 -5.14 11.55
C ILE A 125 -20.54 -5.54 12.03
N ARG A 126 -20.72 -6.80 12.45
CA ARG A 126 -22.01 -7.30 12.98
C ARG A 126 -22.15 -7.10 14.49
N GLY A 127 -21.06 -6.81 15.18
CA GLY A 127 -20.98 -6.66 16.62
C GLY A 127 -21.74 -5.43 17.09
N ARG A 128 -22.94 -5.62 17.63
CA ARG A 128 -23.72 -4.54 18.25
C ARG A 128 -23.29 -4.39 19.70
N ALA A 129 -22.95 -3.18 20.14
CA ALA A 129 -22.84 -2.88 21.56
C ALA A 129 -24.22 -3.04 22.23
N GLN A 130 -24.48 -4.22 22.80
CA GLN A 130 -25.58 -4.40 23.75
C GLN A 130 -25.18 -3.75 25.09
N ALA A 131 -26.17 -3.32 25.87
CA ALA A 131 -25.96 -2.65 27.16
C ALA A 131 -25.29 -3.54 28.24
N ASN A 132 -25.03 -4.82 27.95
CA ASN A 132 -24.39 -5.75 28.86
C ASN A 132 -22.86 -5.65 28.75
N ALA A 133 -22.19 -5.24 29.83
CA ALA A 133 -20.74 -5.12 29.91
C ALA A 133 -19.97 -6.41 29.53
N VAL A 134 -20.53 -7.58 29.85
CA VAL A 134 -19.95 -8.89 29.47
C VAL A 134 -20.01 -9.11 27.95
N ALA A 135 -21.08 -8.66 27.29
CA ALA A 135 -21.19 -8.72 25.84
C ALA A 135 -20.23 -7.73 25.16
N GLN A 136 -20.00 -6.55 25.75
CA GLN A 136 -19.00 -5.59 25.25
C GLN A 136 -17.57 -6.16 25.32
N GLN A 137 -17.23 -6.87 26.39
CA GLN A 137 -15.93 -7.54 26.52
C GLN A 137 -15.74 -8.68 25.51
N ALA A 138 -16.80 -9.40 25.15
CA ALA A 138 -16.75 -10.42 24.10
C ALA A 138 -16.56 -9.80 22.71
N LEU A 139 -17.10 -8.60 22.47
CA LEU A 139 -17.00 -7.92 21.19
C LEU A 139 -15.62 -7.30 20.96
N ILE A 140 -14.99 -6.71 22.00
CA ILE A 140 -13.62 -6.18 21.88
C ILE A 140 -12.59 -7.28 21.59
N ALA A 141 -12.87 -8.53 21.98
CA ALA A 141 -12.00 -9.67 21.71
C ALA A 141 -11.77 -9.91 20.20
N HIS A 142 -12.74 -9.56 19.35
CA HIS A 142 -12.55 -9.64 17.89
C HIS A 142 -11.54 -8.61 17.38
N TRP A 143 -11.59 -7.37 17.89
CA TRP A 143 -10.58 -6.35 17.60
C TRP A 143 -9.20 -6.75 18.09
N GLN A 144 -9.10 -7.27 19.31
CA GLN A 144 -7.84 -7.78 19.86
C GLN A 144 -7.28 -8.96 19.04
N SER A 145 -8.14 -9.80 18.49
CA SER A 145 -7.73 -10.88 17.58
C SER A 145 -7.17 -10.33 16.26
N ILE A 146 -7.76 -9.26 15.72
CA ILE A 146 -7.22 -8.57 14.54
C ILE A 146 -5.85 -7.97 14.86
N VAL A 147 -5.71 -7.24 15.97
CA VAL A 147 -4.44 -6.66 16.43
C VAL A 147 -3.37 -7.75 16.58
N LYS A 148 -3.71 -8.88 17.19
CA LYS A 148 -2.80 -10.03 17.34
C LYS A 148 -2.36 -10.61 15.99
N CYS A 149 -3.25 -10.68 15.01
CA CYS A 149 -2.92 -11.15 13.66
C CYS A 149 -1.93 -10.19 12.97
N ILE A 150 -2.21 -8.88 13.01
CA ILE A 150 -1.33 -7.84 12.46
C ILE A 150 0.05 -7.88 13.13
N ASP A 151 0.09 -7.98 14.47
CA ASP A 151 1.32 -8.08 15.25
C ASP A 151 2.15 -9.33 14.92
N ASN A 152 1.50 -10.48 14.70
CA ASN A 152 2.19 -11.70 14.29
C ASN A 152 2.89 -11.54 12.93
N TYR A 153 2.24 -10.90 11.95
CA TYR A 153 2.86 -10.62 10.66
C TYR A 153 4.02 -9.64 10.78
N LEU A 154 3.92 -8.62 11.63
CA LEU A 154 5.03 -7.71 11.92
C LEU A 154 6.22 -8.49 12.49
N LYS A 155 5.98 -9.37 13.47
CA LYS A 155 7.01 -10.22 14.07
C LYS A 155 7.71 -11.12 13.05
N ILE A 156 6.94 -11.78 12.17
CA ILE A 156 7.49 -12.63 11.10
C ILE A 156 8.36 -11.80 10.15
N MET A 157 7.89 -10.63 9.72
CA MET A 157 8.64 -9.77 8.81
C MET A 157 9.93 -9.23 9.44
N ARG A 158 9.88 -8.85 10.73
CA ARG A 158 11.07 -8.41 11.47
C ARG A 158 12.08 -9.54 11.67
N ALA A 159 11.61 -10.74 12.02
CA ALA A 159 12.47 -11.91 12.19
C ALA A 159 13.21 -12.32 10.90
N ASN A 160 12.59 -12.04 9.73
CA ASN A 160 13.18 -12.30 8.42
C ASN A 160 13.90 -11.08 7.82
N HIS A 161 14.10 -10.01 8.58
CA HIS A 161 14.77 -8.78 8.15
C HIS A 161 14.14 -8.17 6.88
N VAL A 162 12.81 -8.27 6.73
CA VAL A 162 12.12 -7.65 5.61
C VAL A 162 12.33 -6.13 5.67
N PRO A 163 12.65 -5.47 4.54
CA PRO A 163 12.92 -4.05 4.49
C PRO A 163 11.78 -3.22 5.09
N PRO A 164 12.04 -2.26 6.00
CA PRO A 164 11.00 -1.48 6.67
C PRO A 164 10.03 -0.77 5.72
N LEU A 165 10.50 -0.32 4.56
CA LEU A 165 9.65 0.26 3.51
C LEU A 165 8.54 -0.70 3.09
N LEU A 166 8.88 -1.96 2.79
CA LEU A 166 7.90 -2.96 2.35
C LEU A 166 6.91 -3.29 3.46
N VAL A 167 7.38 -3.35 4.71
CA VAL A 167 6.55 -3.56 5.89
C VAL A 167 5.54 -2.41 6.07
N CYS A 168 6.00 -1.15 5.97
CA CYS A 168 5.14 0.04 6.05
C CYS A 168 4.05 0.01 4.98
N LYS A 169 4.44 -0.30 3.74
CA LYS A 169 3.52 -0.38 2.60
C LYS A 169 2.48 -1.48 2.78
N LEU A 170 2.87 -2.62 3.35
CA LEU A 170 1.94 -3.70 3.67
C LEU A 170 0.88 -3.22 4.64
N PHE A 171 1.28 -2.67 5.79
CA PHE A 171 0.33 -2.25 6.81
C PHE A 171 -0.52 -1.06 6.36
N ALA A 172 -0.01 -0.14 5.54
CA ALA A 172 -0.85 0.89 4.91
C ALA A 172 -1.99 0.26 4.07
N GLN A 173 -1.70 -0.75 3.25
CA GLN A 173 -2.74 -1.44 2.48
C GLN A 173 -3.72 -2.22 3.35
N ILE A 174 -3.25 -2.83 4.45
CA ILE A 174 -4.14 -3.55 5.39
C ILE A 174 -5.05 -2.58 6.15
N PHE A 175 -4.54 -1.44 6.58
CA PHE A 175 -5.34 -0.40 7.25
C PHE A 175 -6.34 0.24 6.29
N SER A 176 -5.94 0.46 5.03
CA SER A 176 -6.86 0.89 3.98
C SER A 176 -7.97 -0.14 3.72
N PHE A 177 -7.64 -1.44 3.66
CA PHE A 177 -8.62 -2.52 3.54
C PHE A 177 -9.60 -2.54 4.72
N ILE A 178 -9.11 -2.44 5.96
CA ILE A 178 -9.97 -2.36 7.16
C ILE A 178 -10.90 -1.15 7.07
N LYS A 179 -10.37 0.05 6.72
CA LYS A 179 -11.18 1.26 6.48
C LYS A 179 -12.28 0.98 5.46
N VAL A 180 -11.94 0.47 4.28
CA VAL A 180 -12.91 0.22 3.19
C VAL A 180 -14.04 -0.69 3.66
N GLN A 181 -13.71 -1.81 4.32
CA GLN A 181 -14.71 -2.76 4.83
C GLN A 181 -15.66 -2.14 5.85
N LEU A 182 -15.12 -1.40 6.83
CA LEU A 182 -15.92 -0.76 7.88
C LEU A 182 -16.77 0.39 7.33
N PHE A 183 -16.15 1.25 6.52
CA PHE A 183 -16.79 2.47 6.01
C PHE A 183 -17.89 2.14 5.00
N ASN A 184 -17.65 1.22 4.07
CA ASN A 184 -18.69 0.77 3.16
C ASN A 184 -19.84 0.08 3.91
N SER A 185 -19.56 -0.60 5.04
CA SER A 185 -20.63 -1.14 5.88
C SER A 185 -21.51 -0.05 6.51
N LEU A 186 -20.92 1.06 6.97
CA LEU A 186 -21.69 2.22 7.44
C LEU A 186 -22.55 2.84 6.32
N LEU A 187 -22.03 2.90 5.09
CA LEU A 187 -22.74 3.50 3.94
C LEU A 187 -23.86 2.64 3.35
N LEU A 188 -23.86 1.35 3.65
CA LEU A 188 -24.79 0.37 3.06
C LEU A 188 -25.81 -0.20 4.05
N ARG A 189 -25.57 -0.10 5.36
CA ARG A 189 -26.34 -0.83 6.38
C ARG A 189 -26.79 0.11 7.50
N ARG A 190 -28.11 0.29 7.61
CA ARG A 190 -28.72 1.16 8.62
C ARG A 190 -28.37 0.72 10.04
N GLU A 191 -28.30 -0.57 10.29
CA GLU A 191 -27.97 -1.14 11.60
C GLU A 191 -26.53 -0.89 12.05
N CYS A 192 -25.66 -0.41 11.17
CA CYS A 192 -24.29 -0.02 11.51
C CYS A 192 -24.19 1.47 11.90
N CYS A 193 -25.23 2.27 11.66
CA CYS A 193 -25.25 3.70 11.97
C CYS A 193 -26.02 3.97 13.28
N SER A 194 -25.47 3.57 14.42
CA SER A 194 -26.02 3.94 15.73
C SER A 194 -24.98 4.53 16.67
N LEU A 195 -25.43 5.20 17.74
CA LEU A 195 -24.55 5.73 18.76
C LEU A 195 -23.75 4.61 19.45
N SER A 196 -24.44 3.53 19.84
CA SER A 196 -23.78 2.37 20.48
C SER A 196 -22.74 1.71 19.56
N ASN A 197 -23.04 1.58 18.25
CA ASN A 197 -22.09 1.03 17.30
C ASN A 197 -20.91 1.98 17.05
N GLY A 198 -21.17 3.29 17.01
CA GLY A 198 -20.12 4.31 16.93
C GLY A 198 -19.14 4.21 18.10
N GLU A 199 -19.62 4.06 19.33
CA GLU A 199 -18.75 3.86 20.49
C GLU A 199 -17.96 2.55 20.42
N TYR A 200 -18.59 1.46 19.98
CA TYR A 200 -17.93 0.17 19.80
C TYR A 200 -16.80 0.25 18.76
N LEU A 201 -17.08 0.83 17.59
CA LEU A 201 -16.07 1.04 16.55
C LEU A 201 -14.96 1.97 17.06
N LYS A 202 -15.29 3.02 17.83
CA LYS A 202 -14.30 3.91 18.43
C LYS A 202 -13.34 3.16 19.36
N ALA A 203 -13.85 2.26 20.21
CA ALA A 203 -13.01 1.43 21.07
C ALA A 203 -12.11 0.49 20.24
N GLY A 204 -12.65 -0.16 19.21
CA GLY A 204 -11.86 -1.02 18.31
C GLY A 204 -10.79 -0.26 17.52
N LEU A 205 -11.09 0.94 17.05
CA LEU A 205 -10.12 1.82 16.40
C LEU A 205 -9.00 2.25 17.37
N ALA A 206 -9.31 2.44 18.65
CA ALA A 206 -8.30 2.75 19.67
C ALA A 206 -7.32 1.58 19.90
N GLU A 207 -7.77 0.33 19.82
CA GLU A 207 -6.88 -0.84 19.88
C GLU A 207 -5.89 -0.86 18.70
N LEU A 208 -6.35 -0.53 17.49
CA LEU A 208 -5.49 -0.40 16.31
C LEU A 208 -4.54 0.80 16.40
N GLU A 209 -5.01 1.93 16.93
CA GLU A 209 -4.17 3.12 17.18
C GLU A 209 -3.05 2.82 18.18
N GLN A 210 -3.39 2.10 19.26
CA GLN A 210 -2.41 1.69 20.26
C GLN A 210 -1.36 0.76 19.66
N TRP A 211 -1.76 -0.22 18.85
CA TRP A 211 -0.82 -1.08 18.15
C TRP A 211 0.13 -0.28 17.23
N CYS A 212 -0.37 0.75 16.54
CA CYS A 212 0.48 1.64 15.73
C CYS A 212 1.53 2.39 16.57
N HIS A 213 1.20 2.78 17.81
CA HIS A 213 2.17 3.38 18.72
C HIS A 213 3.25 2.37 19.16
N ASP A 214 2.85 1.13 19.44
CA ASP A 214 3.74 0.08 19.96
C ASP A 214 4.66 -0.50 18.88
N ALA A 215 4.18 -0.63 17.63
CA ALA A 215 4.90 -1.24 16.51
C ALA A 215 6.07 -0.40 15.96
N THR A 216 6.37 0.76 16.57
CA THR A 216 7.39 1.75 16.22
C THR A 216 7.17 2.44 14.86
N LYS A 217 7.58 3.72 14.76
CA LYS A 217 7.39 4.53 13.55
C LYS A 217 8.09 3.96 12.30
N GLU A 218 9.15 3.18 12.50
CA GLU A 218 9.94 2.57 11.41
C GLU A 218 9.11 1.58 10.56
N PHE A 219 8.20 0.82 11.19
CA PHE A 219 7.46 -0.26 10.50
C PHE A 219 6.00 0.09 10.21
N VAL A 220 5.43 1.04 10.94
CA VAL A 220 4.04 1.48 10.74
C VAL A 220 3.96 2.64 9.75
N GLY A 221 4.98 3.51 9.70
CA GLY A 221 5.02 4.67 8.82
C GLY A 221 3.75 5.53 8.95
N LEU A 222 3.05 5.74 7.83
CA LEU A 222 1.81 6.52 7.76
C LEU A 222 0.55 5.62 7.72
N ALA A 223 0.63 4.34 8.09
CA ALA A 223 -0.52 3.42 7.98
C ALA A 223 -1.76 3.90 8.75
N TRP A 224 -1.59 4.63 9.86
CA TRP A 224 -2.73 5.18 10.62
C TRP A 224 -3.50 6.27 9.86
N ASP A 225 -2.83 7.01 8.97
CA ASP A 225 -3.47 8.03 8.14
C ASP A 225 -4.44 7.41 7.13
N GLU A 226 -4.23 6.15 6.75
CA GLU A 226 -5.14 5.41 5.86
C GLU A 226 -6.53 5.22 6.46
N MET A 227 -6.72 5.43 7.77
CA MET A 227 -7.99 5.23 8.48
C MET A 227 -8.83 6.51 8.63
N LYS A 228 -8.43 7.64 8.04
CA LYS A 228 -9.10 8.95 8.23
C LYS A 228 -10.61 8.92 7.94
N HIS A 229 -11.06 8.27 6.86
CA HIS A 229 -12.49 8.20 6.50
C HIS A 229 -13.34 7.53 7.60
N ILE A 230 -12.94 6.33 8.05
CA ILE A 230 -13.69 5.61 9.07
C ILE A 230 -13.58 6.31 10.44
N ARG A 231 -12.44 6.90 10.78
CA ARG A 231 -12.26 7.67 12.02
C ARG A 231 -13.18 8.88 12.08
N GLN A 232 -13.29 9.65 11.00
CA GLN A 232 -14.18 10.80 10.91
C GLN A 232 -15.65 10.38 10.97
N ALA A 233 -16.05 9.32 10.24
CA ALA A 233 -17.39 8.77 10.29
C ALA A 233 -17.77 8.31 11.71
N VAL A 234 -16.90 7.56 12.38
CA VAL A 234 -17.10 7.11 13.76
C VAL A 234 -17.15 8.30 14.73
N GLY A 235 -16.26 9.28 14.54
CA GLY A 235 -16.28 10.55 15.28
C GLY A 235 -17.62 11.27 15.15
N PHE A 236 -18.18 11.35 13.95
CA PHE A 236 -19.52 11.87 13.71
C PHE A 236 -20.59 11.05 14.46
N LEU A 237 -20.59 9.73 14.35
CA LEU A 237 -21.57 8.85 14.99
C LEU A 237 -21.64 9.03 16.51
N VAL A 238 -20.51 9.30 17.18
CA VAL A 238 -20.46 9.42 18.66
C VAL A 238 -20.78 10.81 19.22
N ILE A 239 -21.02 11.83 18.38
CA ILE A 239 -21.38 13.18 18.86
C ILE A 239 -22.80 13.19 19.41
N HIS A 240 -23.00 13.64 20.66
CA HIS A 240 -24.35 13.70 21.24
C HIS A 240 -25.16 14.93 20.80
N GLN A 241 -24.50 16.07 20.56
CA GLN A 241 -25.16 17.34 20.21
C GLN A 241 -25.20 17.62 18.70
N LYS A 242 -25.36 16.57 17.87
CA LYS A 242 -25.57 16.74 16.42
C LYS A 242 -26.60 17.84 16.16
N PRO A 243 -27.74 17.88 16.92
CA PRO A 243 -28.51 19.03 17.40
C PRO A 243 -28.27 20.44 16.85
N LYS A 244 -27.03 20.85 17.04
CA LYS A 244 -26.64 22.25 17.08
C LYS A 244 -25.53 22.53 16.07
N MET A 245 -25.10 21.52 15.33
CA MET A 245 -23.99 21.63 14.39
C MET A 245 -24.53 21.98 13.01
N THR A 246 -23.92 23.00 12.41
CA THR A 246 -24.16 23.38 11.02
C THR A 246 -23.46 22.41 10.07
N LEU A 247 -23.95 22.33 8.83
CA LEU A 247 -23.29 21.53 7.79
C LEU A 247 -21.83 21.96 7.60
N LYS A 248 -21.53 23.26 7.70
CA LYS A 248 -20.18 23.79 7.55
C LYS A 248 -19.23 23.32 8.65
N GLU A 249 -19.68 23.31 9.91
CA GLU A 249 -18.88 22.77 11.03
C GLU A 249 -18.63 21.27 10.85
N ILE A 250 -19.63 20.53 10.36
CA ILE A 250 -19.47 19.10 10.07
C ILE A 250 -18.48 18.87 8.93
N THR A 251 -18.61 19.55 7.80
CA THR A 251 -17.77 19.32 6.62
C THR A 251 -16.35 19.85 6.80
N ASN A 252 -16.17 20.96 7.51
CA ASN A 252 -14.86 21.61 7.58
C ASN A 252 -14.05 21.16 8.80
N ASP A 253 -14.71 20.96 9.93
CA ASP A 253 -14.02 20.76 11.21
C ASP A 253 -14.03 19.29 11.65
N LEU A 254 -15.12 18.56 11.40
CA LEU A 254 -15.26 17.16 11.84
C LEU A 254 -14.86 16.15 10.76
N CYS A 255 -15.39 16.32 9.55
CA CYS A 255 -15.34 15.31 8.49
C CYS A 255 -14.81 15.87 7.15
N PRO A 256 -13.65 16.56 7.10
CA PRO A 256 -13.14 17.15 5.86
C PRO A 256 -12.73 16.15 4.78
N VAL A 257 -12.64 14.86 5.12
CA VAL A 257 -12.30 13.80 4.15
C VAL A 257 -13.55 13.19 3.54
N LEU A 258 -14.72 13.30 4.19
CA LEU A 258 -15.96 12.71 3.68
C LEU A 258 -16.63 13.66 2.68
N SER A 259 -17.09 13.11 1.57
CA SER A 259 -17.94 13.81 0.62
C SER A 259 -19.32 14.11 1.23
N ILE A 260 -20.00 15.12 0.67
CA ILE A 260 -21.37 15.48 1.07
C ILE A 260 -22.32 14.27 0.91
N GLN A 261 -22.13 13.43 -0.13
CA GLN A 261 -22.96 12.26 -0.38
C GLN A 261 -22.79 11.18 0.71
N GLU A 262 -21.56 10.91 1.12
CA GLU A 262 -21.26 9.96 2.19
C GLU A 262 -21.81 10.46 3.54
N LEU A 263 -21.60 11.74 3.85
CA LEU A 263 -22.15 12.37 5.05
C LEU A 263 -23.67 12.31 5.08
N TYR A 264 -24.32 12.62 3.96
CA TYR A 264 -25.78 12.55 3.83
C TYR A 264 -26.29 11.12 4.08
N ARG A 265 -25.66 10.10 3.50
CA ARG A 265 -26.01 8.69 3.73
C ARG A 265 -25.86 8.28 5.19
N ILE A 266 -24.71 8.55 5.80
CA ILE A 266 -24.46 8.19 7.21
C ILE A 266 -25.47 8.91 8.12
N SER A 267 -25.72 10.20 7.87
CA SER A 267 -26.63 11.03 8.68
C SER A 267 -28.08 10.55 8.59
N THR A 268 -28.55 10.18 7.40
CA THR A 268 -29.94 9.72 7.19
C THR A 268 -30.19 8.31 7.71
N MET A 269 -29.16 7.46 7.77
CA MET A 269 -29.24 6.13 8.37
C MET A 269 -29.06 6.12 9.90
N TYR A 270 -28.47 7.18 10.46
CA TYR A 270 -28.15 7.26 11.88
C TYR A 270 -29.39 7.18 12.79
N TRP A 271 -29.24 6.50 13.93
CA TRP A 271 -30.22 6.46 15.02
C TRP A 271 -29.55 6.43 16.41
N ASP A 272 -30.07 7.21 17.38
CA ASP A 272 -29.64 7.15 18.77
C ASP A 272 -30.41 6.06 19.55
N ASP A 273 -29.79 4.90 19.68
CA ASP A 273 -30.35 3.70 20.32
C ASP A 273 -30.24 3.68 21.84
N LYS A 274 -29.54 4.64 22.45
CA LYS A 274 -29.37 4.70 23.92
C LYS A 274 -30.33 5.68 24.59
N TYR A 275 -30.58 6.83 23.95
CA TYR A 275 -31.35 7.92 24.55
C TYR A 275 -32.70 8.15 23.86
N GLY A 276 -33.03 7.35 22.83
CA GLY A 276 -34.38 7.32 22.23
C GLY A 276 -34.75 8.52 21.35
N ASN A 277 -33.81 9.42 21.07
CA ASN A 277 -34.05 10.53 20.15
C ASN A 277 -33.97 10.06 18.70
N CYS A 278 -35.14 9.93 18.07
CA CYS A 278 -35.27 9.76 16.63
C CYS A 278 -34.59 10.92 15.90
N CYS A 279 -33.75 10.61 14.92
CA CYS A 279 -32.93 11.59 14.24
C CYS A 279 -33.77 12.48 13.30
N LEU A 280 -33.92 13.76 13.65
CA LEU A 280 -34.31 14.83 12.73
C LEU A 280 -33.08 15.58 12.22
N TYR A 281 -32.04 14.86 11.81
CA TYR A 281 -30.90 15.41 11.06
C TYR A 281 -31.17 15.27 9.56
N MET A 282 -32.14 16.02 9.05
CA MET A 282 -32.23 16.23 7.61
C MET A 282 -31.18 17.27 7.25
N VAL A 283 -29.97 16.84 6.86
CA VAL A 283 -29.07 17.69 6.08
C VAL A 283 -29.83 18.01 4.78
N PRO A 284 -30.26 19.26 4.53
CA PRO A 284 -30.92 19.58 3.29
C PRO A 284 -29.83 19.62 2.21
N CYS A 285 -29.70 18.55 1.43
CA CYS A 285 -29.00 18.62 0.17
C CYS A 285 -29.84 19.50 -0.76
N LYS A 286 -29.53 20.80 -0.82
CA LYS A 286 -29.95 21.61 -1.96
C LYS A 286 -29.20 21.06 -3.15
N ASP A 287 -29.93 20.51 -4.12
CA ASP A 287 -29.44 19.89 -5.35
C ASP A 287 -28.32 20.71 -6.00
N SER A 288 -27.07 20.39 -5.68
CA SER A 288 -25.95 20.74 -6.53
C SER A 288 -25.88 19.63 -7.58
N ASN A 289 -26.44 19.92 -8.75
CA ASN A 289 -26.19 19.19 -9.99
C ASN A 289 -24.70 19.25 -10.32
N ASN A 290 -23.90 18.44 -9.62
CA ASN A 290 -22.55 18.09 -10.01
C ASN A 290 -22.59 16.62 -10.39
N ALA A 291 -22.68 16.38 -11.69
CA ALA A 291 -22.39 15.10 -12.29
C ALA A 291 -20.89 14.79 -12.12
N ILE A 292 -20.44 14.40 -10.92
CA ILE A 292 -19.06 13.92 -10.70
C ILE A 292 -19.06 12.80 -9.64
N SER A 293 -18.49 11.66 -10.05
CA SER A 293 -18.28 10.37 -9.37
C SER A 293 -19.53 9.51 -9.14
N SER A 294 -19.65 8.45 -9.94
CA SER A 294 -20.72 7.44 -9.87
C SER A 294 -20.59 6.47 -8.69
N SER A 295 -19.52 6.56 -7.88
CA SER A 295 -19.34 5.71 -6.70
C SER A 295 -19.07 6.55 -5.46
N PHE A 296 -19.97 6.44 -4.48
CA PHE A 296 -19.80 6.94 -3.11
C PHE A 296 -19.13 5.89 -2.21
N LEU A 297 -18.82 4.70 -2.74
CA LEU A 297 -18.13 3.63 -2.02
C LEU A 297 -16.63 3.76 -2.23
N LEU A 298 -15.87 3.38 -1.21
CA LEU A 298 -14.43 3.29 -1.32
C LEU A 298 -14.02 1.97 -1.98
N ASP A 299 -13.02 2.04 -2.85
CA ASP A 299 -12.41 0.88 -3.50
C ASP A 299 -11.19 0.39 -2.71
N ASP A 300 -10.99 -0.93 -2.68
CA ASP A 300 -9.78 -1.55 -2.11
C ASP A 300 -8.71 -1.70 -3.20
N ASP A 301 -7.74 -0.78 -3.22
CA ASP A 301 -6.63 -0.83 -4.17
C ASP A 301 -5.64 -1.95 -3.83
N SER A 302 -5.59 -2.94 -4.70
CA SER A 302 -4.70 -4.10 -4.60
C SER A 302 -3.45 -3.98 -5.49
N SER A 303 -3.18 -2.80 -6.04
CA SER A 303 -1.95 -2.50 -6.77
C SER A 303 -0.70 -2.65 -5.87
N ILE A 304 0.47 -2.77 -6.50
CA ILE A 304 1.75 -2.75 -5.78
C ILE A 304 2.08 -1.29 -5.42
N PRO A 305 2.28 -0.97 -4.13
CA PRO A 305 2.37 0.43 -3.68
C PRO A 305 3.81 0.97 -3.62
N PHE A 306 4.75 0.35 -4.35
CA PHE A 306 6.16 0.72 -4.38
C PHE A 306 6.77 0.42 -5.76
N THR A 307 7.86 1.12 -6.07
CA THR A 307 8.69 0.88 -7.24
C THR A 307 10.06 0.34 -6.84
N VAL A 308 10.83 -0.16 -7.80
CA VAL A 308 12.21 -0.59 -7.55
C VAL A 308 13.08 0.56 -7.01
N ASP A 309 12.84 1.78 -7.49
CA ASP A 309 13.56 2.97 -7.05
C ASP A 309 13.23 3.36 -5.60
N ASP A 310 12.01 3.12 -5.15
CA ASP A 310 11.63 3.33 -3.75
C ASP A 310 12.41 2.38 -2.82
N ILE A 311 12.50 1.10 -3.21
CA ILE A 311 13.27 0.09 -2.47
C ILE A 311 14.74 0.52 -2.42
N PHE A 312 15.30 0.94 -3.55
CA PHE A 312 16.68 1.42 -3.67
C PHE A 312 17.00 2.60 -2.75
N LYS A 313 16.13 3.62 -2.73
CA LYS A 313 16.32 4.80 -1.86
C LYS A 313 16.17 4.48 -0.37
N SER A 314 15.43 3.42 -0.03
CA SER A 314 15.10 3.09 1.36
C SER A 314 16.13 2.21 2.06
N MET A 315 16.95 1.47 1.31
CA MET A 315 17.88 0.50 1.89
C MET A 315 19.28 1.07 2.03
N GLN A 316 19.96 0.71 3.11
CA GLN A 316 21.34 1.11 3.35
C GLN A 316 22.29 0.40 2.37
N HIS A 317 23.41 1.05 2.05
CA HIS A 317 24.43 0.47 1.19
C HIS A 317 24.98 -0.81 1.82
N ILE A 318 24.89 -1.93 1.10
CA ILE A 318 25.43 -3.22 1.55
C ILE A 318 26.86 -3.32 1.03
N GLU A 319 27.83 -3.23 1.93
CA GLU A 319 29.22 -3.57 1.61
C GLU A 319 29.35 -5.09 1.45
N VAL A 320 29.53 -5.53 0.21
CA VAL A 320 29.65 -6.96 -0.16
C VAL A 320 31.04 -7.60 0.13
N PRO A 321 32.19 -6.89 0.23
CA PRO A 321 33.48 -7.55 0.02
C PRO A 321 33.97 -8.47 1.15
N ASP A 322 33.25 -8.64 2.27
CA ASP A 322 33.72 -9.47 3.39
C ASP A 322 32.61 -10.25 4.12
N ILE A 323 31.63 -10.79 3.37
CA ILE A 323 30.60 -11.67 3.93
C ILE A 323 31.05 -13.13 3.88
N ASP A 324 31.33 -13.68 5.05
CA ASP A 324 31.69 -15.07 5.25
C ASP A 324 30.49 -16.01 4.99
N PRO A 325 30.65 -17.09 4.20
CA PRO A 325 29.59 -18.07 4.01
C PRO A 325 29.19 -18.74 5.34
N PRO A 326 27.89 -19.04 5.55
CA PRO A 326 27.42 -19.77 6.73
C PRO A 326 28.16 -21.10 6.95
N PRO A 327 28.32 -21.56 8.22
CA PRO A 327 29.10 -22.76 8.55
C PRO A 327 28.69 -24.00 7.74
N LEU A 328 27.39 -24.22 7.55
CA LEU A 328 26.86 -25.35 6.78
C LEU A 328 27.28 -25.35 5.30
N ILE A 329 27.49 -24.16 4.72
CA ILE A 329 27.99 -24.02 3.34
C ILE A 329 29.50 -24.19 3.32
N ARG A 330 30.20 -23.64 4.33
CA ARG A 330 31.66 -23.73 4.48
C ARG A 330 32.17 -25.16 4.66
N GLU A 331 31.42 -25.97 5.40
CA GLU A 331 31.75 -27.37 5.68
C GLU A 331 31.44 -28.30 4.50
N ASN A 332 30.72 -27.81 3.48
CA ASN A 332 30.35 -28.61 2.32
C ASN A 332 31.41 -28.49 1.21
N LEU A 333 32.05 -29.62 0.89
CA LEU A 333 33.12 -29.71 -0.10
C LEU A 333 32.71 -29.17 -1.49
N GLY A 334 31.42 -29.25 -1.86
CA GLY A 334 30.90 -28.74 -3.14
C GLY A 334 30.90 -27.21 -3.26
N PHE A 335 31.08 -26.48 -2.16
CA PHE A 335 31.07 -25.01 -2.12
C PHE A 335 32.44 -24.40 -1.78
N THR A 336 33.51 -25.19 -1.84
CA THR A 336 34.89 -24.73 -1.57
C THR A 336 35.33 -23.55 -2.45
N PHE A 337 34.76 -23.40 -3.64
CA PHE A 337 35.01 -22.25 -4.53
C PHE A 337 34.57 -20.90 -3.92
N LEU A 338 33.63 -20.88 -2.98
CA LEU A 338 33.21 -19.66 -2.27
C LEU A 338 34.24 -19.18 -1.23
N LEU A 339 35.18 -20.05 -0.84
CA LEU A 339 36.23 -19.74 0.13
C LEU A 339 37.53 -19.28 -0.53
N GLN A 340 37.65 -19.45 -1.85
CA GLN A 340 38.78 -18.94 -2.61
C GLN A 340 38.59 -17.44 -2.84
N ARG A 341 39.23 -16.61 -2.00
CA ARG A 341 39.32 -15.17 -2.24
C ARG A 341 40.11 -14.95 -3.52
N SER A 342 39.57 -14.16 -4.47
CA SER A 342 40.36 -13.73 -5.63
C SER A 342 41.44 -12.75 -5.13
N GLU A 343 42.71 -13.06 -5.37
CA GLU A 343 43.82 -12.12 -5.19
C GLU A 343 43.68 -10.89 -6.11
#